data_AF-A0A7U9SQ03-F1
#
_entry.id   AF-A0A7U9SQ03-F1
#
_cell.length_a   1.000
_cell.length_b   1.000
_cell.length_c   1.000
_cell.angle_alpha   90.00
_cell.angle_beta   90.00
_cell.angle_gamma   90.00
#
_symmetry.space_group_name_H-M   'P 1'
#
loop_
_entity.id
_entity.type
_entity.pdbx_description
1 polymer ?
#
loop_
_entity_poly.entity_id
_entity_poly.type
_entity_poly.pdbx_seq_one_letter_code
_entity_poly.pdbx_strand_id
1 'polypeptide(L)'
;MNISEKIEELLKYCSVYQGHINMMDERREEGGFQVTLQEEKDTLANLDKLQFILLTGEAGDGKSRLIRTLRKKLDENGFCEPYMDFSAEAETEKEKTLKRIADIIDGKTKERIIIAANVGIFTKCVIKYQRSLMEKLSRENDRVKIINFEKRNLAHDKEVFQQIVQAFFSYDRKPCENRDCRFCENCAFQENLNFLLSKRGMESVRIMCDAIYLTGEHVTFRELLSLLAYMVTFGDNCRERKERKEKENFFVDAVFNQENHLDKVLLNICRMDPAFKNSKSDILEYHSVEECRREKRKKFFYGQENPYELLAVDYLTEFQNVISFFQETPFIDSAEIQSKELYRLKRGLGRLTRRGQSDLAMKVADTPVMFGDDIQTEFELGNIDMIWHRYGLDFENLDMDIHKPEEQNRFSISYVFQENENIDAITLVVDYKLFRYLMMADDYYYLSHNSKSLEEYRINSFYQKILKKKNGAYERMHVRFNNQDQKGLCDFSLSVQHLNHFLKGQSTVVKIRKEG
;
A
#
# COMPACT_ATOMS: atom_id res chain seq x y z
N MET A 1 -16.80 -19.77 27.14
CA MET A 1 -15.33 -19.84 27.24
C MET A 1 -14.90 -18.85 28.30
N ASN A 2 -14.27 -19.33 29.36
CA ASN A 2 -13.74 -18.49 30.43
C ASN A 2 -12.40 -17.85 30.03
N ILE A 3 -11.88 -16.94 30.86
CA ILE A 3 -10.63 -16.22 30.59
C ILE A 3 -9.44 -17.17 30.38
N SER A 4 -9.30 -18.24 31.17
CA SER A 4 -8.16 -19.17 31.07
C SER A 4 -8.19 -19.93 29.75
N GLU A 5 -9.36 -20.44 29.37
CA GLU A 5 -9.59 -21.11 28.09
C GLU A 5 -9.32 -20.16 26.92
N LYS A 6 -9.70 -18.88 27.08
CA LYS A 6 -9.46 -17.86 26.06
C LYS A 6 -7.96 -17.62 25.83
N ILE A 7 -7.17 -17.55 26.90
CA ILE A 7 -5.72 -17.37 26.78
C ILE A 7 -5.06 -18.56 26.10
N GLU A 8 -5.43 -19.79 26.47
CA GLU A 8 -4.93 -21.00 25.79
C GLU A 8 -5.34 -21.05 24.30
N GLU A 9 -6.51 -20.50 23.95
CA GLU A 9 -6.89 -20.34 22.54
C GLU A 9 -6.03 -19.30 21.82
N LEU A 10 -5.84 -18.11 22.41
CA LEU A 10 -5.07 -17.02 21.81
C LEU A 10 -3.60 -17.41 21.60
N LEU A 11 -3.00 -18.15 22.52
CA LEU A 11 -1.60 -18.58 22.39
C LEU A 11 -1.31 -19.43 21.16
N LYS A 12 -2.33 -20.11 20.62
CA LYS A 12 -2.21 -20.85 19.34
C LYS A 12 -1.93 -19.93 18.14
N TYR A 13 -2.24 -18.64 18.27
CA TYR A 13 -2.04 -17.62 17.24
C TYR A 13 -0.74 -16.82 17.44
N CYS A 14 -0.13 -16.84 18.63
CA CYS A 14 1.14 -16.14 18.93
C CYS A 14 2.40 -16.89 18.47
N SER A 15 2.24 -18.00 17.74
CA SER A 15 3.31 -18.98 17.56
C SER A 15 4.39 -18.54 16.58
N VAL A 16 5.46 -17.99 17.12
CA VAL A 16 6.82 -18.15 16.57
C VAL A 16 7.34 -19.60 16.78
N TYR A 17 6.56 -20.53 17.37
CA TYR A 17 7.13 -21.66 18.12
C TYR A 17 6.95 -23.10 17.58
N GLN A 18 6.06 -23.37 16.61
CA GLN A 18 5.96 -24.67 15.91
C GLN A 18 5.42 -24.44 14.49
N GLY A 19 6.31 -24.34 13.51
CA GLY A 19 6.00 -23.87 12.15
C GLY A 19 4.71 -24.46 11.57
N HIS A 20 3.80 -23.61 11.10
CA HIS A 20 2.57 -23.86 10.30
C HIS A 20 1.63 -25.02 10.69
N ILE A 21 1.97 -25.87 11.66
CA ILE A 21 1.29 -27.14 11.96
C ILE A 21 0.16 -26.92 12.96
N ASN A 22 0.29 -25.93 13.85
CA ASN A 22 -0.63 -25.70 14.97
C ASN A 22 -1.37 -24.36 14.95
N MET A 23 -1.16 -23.52 13.93
CA MET A 23 -2.05 -22.38 13.72
C MET A 23 -3.38 -22.96 13.28
N MET A 24 -4.37 -22.92 14.17
CA MET A 24 -5.65 -23.55 13.92
C MET A 24 -6.26 -22.91 12.68
N ASP A 25 -6.42 -23.74 11.65
CA ASP A 25 -7.15 -23.40 10.42
C ASP A 25 -8.47 -22.74 10.85
N GLU A 26 -8.95 -21.78 10.06
CA GLU A 26 -10.03 -20.83 10.35
C GLU A 26 -11.43 -21.51 10.53
N ARG A 27 -11.44 -22.81 10.82
CA ARG A 27 -12.57 -23.67 11.10
C ARG A 27 -12.69 -23.94 12.59
N ARG A 28 -13.68 -23.30 13.20
CA ARG A 28 -14.42 -23.91 14.29
C ARG A 28 -15.91 -23.74 14.00
N GLU A 29 -16.54 -24.78 13.43
CA GLU A 29 -17.99 -24.96 13.63
C GLU A 29 -18.28 -25.08 15.13
N GLU A 30 -17.35 -25.67 15.90
CA GLU A 30 -17.33 -25.72 17.35
C GLU A 30 -16.38 -24.66 17.93
N GLY A 31 -16.80 -23.40 18.02
CA GLY A 31 -16.00 -22.34 18.65
C GLY A 31 -16.37 -20.88 18.37
N GLY A 32 -17.25 -20.62 17.40
CA GLY A 32 -17.98 -19.34 17.34
C GLY A 32 -17.24 -18.13 16.74
N PHE A 33 -16.10 -18.31 16.07
CA PHE A 33 -15.47 -17.23 15.30
C PHE A 33 -15.88 -17.30 13.81
N GLN A 34 -16.88 -16.51 13.43
CA GLN A 34 -17.33 -16.37 12.04
C GLN A 34 -17.58 -14.90 11.73
N VAL A 35 -16.92 -14.39 10.70
CA VAL A 35 -17.12 -13.03 10.19
C VAL A 35 -17.36 -13.12 8.69
N THR A 36 -18.29 -12.35 8.14
CA THR A 36 -18.51 -12.29 6.69
C THR A 36 -17.88 -11.02 6.15
N LEU A 37 -16.90 -11.19 5.25
CA LEU A 37 -16.18 -10.08 4.62
C LEU A 37 -16.88 -9.60 3.33
N GLN A 38 -16.53 -8.40 2.88
CA GLN A 38 -17.16 -7.79 1.71
C GLN A 38 -16.93 -8.61 0.43
N GLU A 39 -15.74 -9.22 0.28
CA GLU A 39 -15.45 -10.09 -0.86
C GLU A 39 -16.41 -11.29 -0.93
N GLU A 40 -16.80 -11.83 0.22
CA GLU A 40 -17.77 -12.93 0.29
C GLU A 40 -19.16 -12.44 -0.14
N LYS A 41 -19.60 -11.28 0.37
CA LYS A 41 -20.89 -10.67 0.03
C LYS A 41 -20.99 -10.35 -1.46
N ASP A 42 -19.95 -9.73 -2.02
CA ASP A 42 -19.88 -9.36 -3.44
C ASP A 42 -19.87 -10.58 -4.35
N THR A 43 -19.16 -11.64 -3.95
CA THR A 43 -19.12 -12.90 -4.71
C THR A 43 -20.47 -13.58 -4.70
N LEU A 44 -21.14 -13.65 -3.54
CA LEU A 44 -22.49 -14.21 -3.42
C LEU A 44 -23.52 -13.43 -4.24
N ALA A 45 -23.46 -12.11 -4.22
CA ALA A 45 -24.40 -11.25 -4.94
C ALA A 45 -24.33 -11.43 -6.47
N ASN A 46 -23.18 -11.86 -7.00
CA ASN A 46 -22.96 -11.98 -8.44
C ASN A 46 -22.81 -13.44 -8.90
N LEU A 47 -22.96 -14.42 -8.01
CA LEU A 47 -22.60 -15.81 -8.24
C LEU A 47 -23.27 -16.42 -9.48
N ASP A 48 -24.52 -16.02 -9.75
CA ASP A 48 -25.31 -16.49 -10.89
C ASP A 48 -24.69 -16.13 -12.25
N LYS A 49 -23.95 -15.02 -12.32
CA LYS A 49 -23.33 -14.51 -13.57
C LYS A 49 -21.90 -15.01 -13.75
N LEU A 50 -21.22 -15.32 -12.65
CA LEU A 50 -19.81 -15.68 -12.64
C LEU A 50 -19.56 -17.06 -13.26
N GLN A 51 -18.50 -17.15 -14.05
CA GLN A 51 -17.95 -18.40 -14.59
C GLN A 51 -16.50 -18.62 -14.17
N PHE A 52 -15.78 -17.56 -13.84
CA PHE A 52 -14.41 -17.70 -13.35
C PHE A 52 -14.18 -16.82 -12.13
N ILE A 53 -13.70 -17.42 -11.05
CA ILE A 53 -13.28 -16.70 -9.84
C ILE A 53 -11.80 -16.99 -9.60
N LEU A 54 -10.98 -15.94 -9.58
CA LEU A 54 -9.56 -16.03 -9.25
C LEU A 54 -9.30 -15.35 -7.91
N LEU A 55 -8.82 -16.12 -6.94
CA LEU A 55 -8.41 -15.66 -5.63
C LEU A 55 -6.88 -15.61 -5.57
N THR A 56 -6.30 -14.43 -5.54
CA THR A 56 -4.84 -14.25 -5.40
C THR A 56 -4.47 -13.62 -4.07
N GLY A 57 -3.27 -13.91 -3.59
CA GLY A 57 -2.65 -13.23 -2.45
C GLY A 57 -1.63 -14.11 -1.75
N GLU A 58 -1.21 -13.72 -0.56
CA GLU A 58 -0.23 -14.42 0.27
C GLU A 58 -0.85 -15.56 1.09
N ALA A 59 -0.01 -16.43 1.63
CA ALA A 59 -0.46 -17.45 2.56
C ALA A 59 -0.96 -16.79 3.86
N GLY A 60 -2.17 -17.12 4.30
CA GLY A 60 -2.81 -16.50 5.48
C GLY A 60 -3.82 -15.41 5.18
N ASP A 61 -4.10 -15.12 3.90
CA ASP A 61 -5.09 -14.13 3.49
C ASP A 61 -6.56 -14.56 3.61
N GLY A 62 -6.82 -15.83 3.93
CA GLY A 62 -8.18 -16.37 4.02
C GLY A 62 -8.78 -16.85 2.69
N LYS A 63 -7.97 -17.05 1.63
CA LYS A 63 -8.42 -17.63 0.34
C LYS A 63 -9.18 -18.95 0.56
N SER A 64 -8.57 -19.87 1.31
CA SER A 64 -9.15 -21.18 1.60
C SER A 64 -10.44 -21.07 2.42
N ARG A 65 -10.54 -20.10 3.32
CA ARG A 65 -11.76 -19.82 4.08
C ARG A 65 -12.86 -19.32 3.17
N LEU A 66 -12.59 -18.34 2.30
CA LEU A 66 -13.59 -17.83 1.36
C LEU A 66 -14.21 -18.99 0.56
N ILE A 67 -13.37 -19.85 -0.02
CA ILE A 67 -13.85 -21.03 -0.79
C ILE A 67 -14.73 -21.93 0.07
N ARG A 68 -14.34 -22.20 1.32
CA ARG A 68 -15.09 -23.07 2.23
C ARG A 68 -16.42 -22.46 2.66
N THR A 69 -16.44 -21.19 3.01
CA THR A 69 -17.67 -20.44 3.35
C THR A 69 -18.66 -20.47 2.18
N LEU A 70 -18.15 -20.29 0.96
CA LEU A 70 -18.96 -20.25 -0.24
C LEU A 70 -19.29 -21.65 -0.79
N ARG A 71 -18.73 -22.72 -0.23
CA ARG A 71 -18.69 -24.05 -0.88
C ARG A 71 -20.06 -24.54 -1.29
N LYS A 72 -21.01 -24.57 -0.34
CA LYS A 72 -22.38 -25.00 -0.59
C LYS A 72 -23.04 -24.19 -1.72
N LYS A 73 -22.82 -22.87 -1.72
CA LYS A 73 -23.38 -21.96 -2.72
C LYS A 73 -22.73 -22.11 -4.10
N LEU A 74 -21.43 -22.36 -4.13
CA LEU A 74 -20.68 -22.67 -5.35
C LEU A 74 -21.18 -23.97 -5.98
N ASP A 75 -21.36 -25.02 -5.18
CA ASP A 75 -21.89 -26.32 -5.65
C ASP A 75 -23.33 -26.17 -6.18
N GLU A 76 -24.20 -25.45 -5.46
CA GLU A 76 -25.58 -25.12 -5.91
C GLU A 76 -25.60 -24.36 -7.24
N ASN A 77 -24.53 -23.61 -7.55
CA ASN A 77 -24.38 -22.81 -8.77
C ASN A 77 -23.56 -23.48 -9.87
N GLY A 78 -23.26 -24.78 -9.74
CA GLY A 78 -22.59 -25.58 -10.76
C GLY A 78 -21.11 -25.26 -10.94
N PHE A 79 -20.45 -24.70 -9.93
CA PHE A 79 -18.99 -24.59 -9.93
C PHE A 79 -18.34 -25.97 -9.78
N CYS A 80 -17.28 -26.21 -10.54
CA CYS A 80 -16.44 -27.40 -10.40
C CYS A 80 -15.66 -27.37 -9.09
N GLU A 81 -15.01 -28.50 -8.77
CA GLU A 81 -14.13 -28.61 -7.61
C GLU A 81 -13.09 -27.47 -7.59
N PRO A 82 -13.01 -26.69 -6.50
CA PRO A 82 -12.07 -25.59 -6.37
C PRO A 82 -10.61 -26.02 -6.48
N TYR A 83 -9.83 -25.29 -7.26
CA TYR A 83 -8.37 -25.42 -7.25
C TYR A 83 -7.82 -24.69 -6.03
N MET A 84 -7.58 -25.42 -4.94
CA MET A 84 -7.21 -24.84 -3.64
C MET A 84 -5.78 -24.29 -3.59
N ASP A 85 -4.87 -24.83 -4.39
CA ASP A 85 -3.48 -24.35 -4.47
C ASP A 85 -2.89 -24.56 -5.87
N PHE A 86 -3.18 -23.62 -6.77
CA PHE A 86 -2.60 -23.61 -8.11
C PHE A 86 -1.07 -23.58 -8.09
N SER A 87 -0.46 -23.04 -7.03
CA SER A 87 0.99 -22.88 -6.94
C SER A 87 1.71 -24.22 -6.70
N ALA A 88 1.08 -25.14 -5.97
CA ALA A 88 1.58 -26.49 -5.72
C ALA A 88 1.40 -27.47 -6.89
N GLU A 89 0.54 -27.16 -7.86
CA GLU A 89 0.27 -28.02 -9.02
C GLU A 89 1.51 -28.25 -9.90
N ALA A 90 1.55 -29.40 -10.57
CA ALA A 90 2.57 -29.70 -11.57
C ALA A 90 2.48 -28.76 -12.78
N GLU A 91 3.61 -28.46 -13.44
CA GLU A 91 3.64 -27.52 -14.59
C GLU A 91 2.69 -27.92 -15.72
N THR A 92 2.52 -29.22 -15.99
CA THR A 92 1.58 -29.73 -17.01
C THR A 92 0.12 -29.44 -16.67
N GLU A 93 -0.24 -29.53 -15.39
CA GLU A 93 -1.60 -29.23 -14.92
C GLU A 93 -1.85 -27.72 -14.86
N LYS A 94 -0.84 -26.93 -14.51
CA LYS A 94 -0.88 -25.47 -14.63
C LYS A 94 -1.19 -25.03 -16.05
N GLU A 95 -0.48 -25.59 -17.05
CA GLU A 95 -0.71 -25.26 -18.47
C GLU A 95 -2.14 -25.62 -18.92
N LYS A 96 -2.63 -26.82 -18.59
CA LYS A 96 -4.00 -27.24 -18.90
C LYS A 96 -5.04 -26.32 -18.25
N THR A 97 -4.82 -25.96 -16.98
CA THR A 97 -5.72 -25.07 -16.24
C THR A 97 -5.76 -23.68 -16.88
N LEU A 98 -4.62 -23.12 -17.27
CA LEU A 98 -4.56 -21.84 -17.98
C LEU A 98 -5.28 -21.86 -19.33
N LYS A 99 -5.20 -22.96 -20.08
CA LYS A 99 -5.97 -23.16 -21.31
C LYS A 99 -7.48 -23.20 -21.03
N ARG A 100 -7.92 -23.91 -19.99
CA ARG A 100 -9.33 -23.92 -19.56
C ARG A 100 -9.83 -22.54 -19.19
N ILE A 101 -9.07 -21.74 -18.44
CA ILE A 101 -9.43 -20.35 -18.11
C ILE A 101 -9.63 -19.54 -19.39
N ALA A 102 -8.70 -19.65 -20.35
CA ALA A 102 -8.81 -18.92 -21.62
C ALA A 102 -10.07 -19.31 -22.40
N ASP A 103 -10.41 -20.60 -22.44
CA ASP A 103 -11.61 -21.08 -23.13
C ASP A 103 -12.92 -20.65 -22.45
N ILE A 104 -12.94 -20.54 -21.11
CA ILE A 104 -14.07 -19.97 -20.36
C ILE A 104 -14.25 -18.49 -20.71
N ILE A 105 -13.17 -17.71 -20.67
CA ILE A 105 -13.22 -16.28 -20.97
C ILE A 105 -13.63 -16.01 -22.42
N ASP A 106 -13.17 -16.86 -23.35
CA ASP A 106 -13.56 -16.81 -24.76
C ASP A 106 -14.98 -17.33 -25.02
N GLY A 107 -15.67 -17.83 -23.99
CA GLY A 107 -17.02 -18.37 -24.10
C GLY A 107 -17.13 -19.68 -24.87
N LYS A 108 -16.00 -20.38 -25.10
CA LYS A 108 -15.98 -21.70 -25.75
C LYS A 108 -16.53 -22.79 -24.84
N THR A 109 -16.43 -22.59 -23.53
CA THR A 109 -17.03 -23.47 -22.52
C THR A 109 -17.94 -22.67 -21.60
N LYS A 110 -18.92 -23.36 -21.01
CA LYS A 110 -19.78 -22.81 -19.94
C LYS A 110 -19.35 -23.28 -18.55
N GLU A 111 -18.13 -23.82 -18.47
CA GLU A 111 -17.59 -24.35 -17.23
C GLU A 111 -17.45 -23.22 -16.21
N ARG A 112 -17.71 -23.52 -14.94
CA ARG A 112 -17.58 -22.58 -13.84
C ARG A 112 -16.47 -23.04 -12.91
N ILE A 113 -15.41 -22.25 -12.77
CA ILE A 113 -14.25 -22.65 -11.96
C ILE A 113 -13.85 -21.55 -10.98
N ILE A 114 -13.28 -21.98 -9.86
CA ILE A 114 -12.67 -21.11 -8.86
C ILE A 114 -11.24 -21.60 -8.59
N ILE A 115 -10.30 -20.66 -8.56
CA ILE A 115 -8.88 -20.93 -8.39
C ILE A 115 -8.31 -20.05 -7.29
N ALA A 116 -7.61 -20.66 -6.33
CA ALA A 116 -6.74 -19.98 -5.39
C ALA A 116 -5.28 -20.12 -5.81
N ALA A 117 -4.56 -19.00 -5.85
CA ALA A 117 -3.17 -18.97 -6.29
C ALA A 117 -2.34 -17.91 -5.55
N ASN A 118 -1.02 -18.10 -5.51
CA ASN A 118 -0.09 -17.00 -5.27
C ASN A 118 -0.03 -16.11 -6.53
N VAL A 119 -0.11 -14.79 -6.37
CA VAL A 119 -0.17 -13.84 -7.49
C VAL A 119 1.06 -13.91 -8.39
N GLY A 120 2.26 -14.05 -7.81
CA GLY A 120 3.52 -14.08 -8.53
C GLY A 120 3.67 -15.36 -9.36
N ILE A 121 3.34 -16.51 -8.77
CA ILE A 121 3.38 -17.80 -9.47
C ILE A 121 2.35 -17.84 -10.60
N PHE A 122 1.10 -17.41 -10.31
CA PHE A 122 0.05 -17.35 -11.33
C PHE A 122 0.46 -16.48 -12.52
N THR A 123 0.88 -15.24 -12.25
CA THR A 123 1.29 -14.28 -13.29
C THR A 123 2.46 -14.82 -14.12
N LYS A 124 3.47 -15.44 -13.48
CA LYS A 124 4.60 -16.06 -14.17
C LYS A 124 4.16 -17.19 -15.10
N CYS A 125 3.25 -18.05 -14.65
CA CYS A 125 2.71 -19.14 -15.46
C CYS A 125 1.88 -18.60 -16.64
N VAL A 126 1.05 -17.58 -16.43
CA VAL A 126 0.28 -16.94 -17.52
C VAL A 126 1.21 -16.37 -18.59
N ILE A 127 2.24 -15.61 -18.19
CA ILE A 127 3.20 -15.02 -19.14
C ILE A 127 3.92 -16.11 -19.94
N LYS A 128 4.29 -17.22 -19.28
CA LYS A 128 5.02 -18.34 -19.90
C LYS A 128 4.17 -19.15 -20.88
N TYR A 129 2.92 -19.44 -20.52
CA TYR A 129 2.10 -20.44 -21.22
C TYR A 129 0.94 -19.85 -22.03
N GLN A 130 0.39 -18.71 -21.62
CA GLN A 130 -0.81 -18.13 -22.22
C GLN A 130 -0.80 -16.60 -22.11
N ARG A 131 0.19 -15.93 -22.71
CA ARG A 131 0.42 -14.48 -22.55
C ARG A 131 -0.81 -13.62 -22.87
N SER A 132 -1.61 -14.02 -23.86
CA SER A 132 -2.85 -13.33 -24.26
C SER A 132 -3.93 -13.34 -23.17
N LEU A 133 -3.85 -14.23 -22.18
CA LEU A 133 -4.79 -14.28 -21.07
C LEU A 133 -4.63 -13.07 -20.12
N MET A 134 -3.43 -12.49 -20.00
CA MET A 134 -3.24 -11.29 -19.17
C MET A 134 -4.11 -10.12 -19.66
N GLU A 135 -4.10 -9.86 -20.97
CA GLU A 135 -4.89 -8.79 -21.58
C GLU A 135 -6.40 -9.03 -21.45
N LYS A 136 -6.81 -10.30 -21.45
CA LYS A 136 -8.21 -10.67 -21.26
C LYS A 136 -8.66 -10.51 -19.81
N LEU A 137 -7.80 -10.86 -18.85
CA LEU A 137 -8.06 -10.70 -17.42
C LEU A 137 -8.03 -9.24 -16.96
N SER A 138 -7.33 -8.36 -17.69
CA SER A 138 -7.30 -6.92 -17.40
C SER A 138 -8.51 -6.15 -17.93
N ARG A 139 -9.34 -6.76 -18.78
CA ARG A 139 -10.57 -6.15 -19.30
C ARG A 139 -11.73 -6.45 -18.38
N GLU A 140 -12.65 -5.50 -18.29
CA GLU A 140 -13.90 -5.70 -17.54
C GLU A 140 -14.72 -6.83 -18.18
N ASN A 141 -15.14 -7.79 -17.36
CA ASN A 141 -15.88 -8.96 -17.79
C ASN A 141 -16.76 -9.46 -16.64
N ASP A 142 -18.08 -9.29 -16.78
CA ASP A 142 -19.07 -9.67 -15.77
C ASP A 142 -19.06 -11.15 -15.38
N ARG A 143 -18.43 -12.01 -16.19
CA ARG A 143 -18.30 -13.46 -15.92
C ARG A 143 -17.05 -13.79 -15.12
N VAL A 144 -16.14 -12.84 -14.95
CA VAL A 144 -14.86 -13.02 -14.29
C VAL A 144 -14.80 -12.16 -13.04
N LYS A 145 -14.48 -12.77 -11.90
CA LYS A 145 -14.16 -12.05 -10.66
C LYS A 145 -12.74 -12.36 -10.25
N ILE A 146 -11.91 -11.33 -10.14
CA ILE A 146 -10.56 -11.43 -9.60
C ILE A 146 -10.56 -10.74 -8.24
N ILE A 147 -10.12 -11.46 -7.21
CA ILE A 147 -10.02 -10.96 -5.84
C ILE A 147 -8.55 -11.07 -5.46
N ASN A 148 -7.89 -9.92 -5.33
CA ASN A 148 -6.52 -9.86 -4.86
C ASN A 148 -6.46 -9.41 -3.41
N PHE A 149 -6.23 -10.36 -2.50
CA PHE A 149 -6.19 -10.11 -1.07
C PHE A 149 -5.01 -9.23 -0.63
N GLU A 150 -3.92 -9.15 -1.40
CA GLU A 150 -2.79 -8.25 -1.11
C GLU A 150 -3.15 -6.76 -1.23
N LYS A 151 -4.27 -6.44 -1.90
CA LYS A 151 -4.77 -5.06 -2.01
C LYS A 151 -5.73 -4.69 -0.89
N ARG A 152 -6.19 -5.66 -0.10
CA ARG A 152 -7.24 -5.47 0.91
C ARG A 152 -6.65 -4.87 2.18
N ASN A 153 -7.34 -3.88 2.74
CA ASN A 153 -7.02 -3.36 4.06
C ASN A 153 -8.09 -3.76 5.07
N LEU A 154 -7.79 -4.80 5.87
CA LEU A 154 -8.72 -5.29 6.91
C LEU A 154 -9.06 -4.24 7.99
N ALA A 155 -8.27 -3.17 8.09
CA ALA A 155 -8.44 -2.10 9.06
C ALA A 155 -9.08 -0.82 8.48
N HIS A 156 -9.38 -0.79 7.18
CA HIS A 156 -10.01 0.38 6.56
C HIS A 156 -11.45 0.57 7.06
N ASP A 157 -12.29 -0.45 6.86
CA ASP A 157 -13.66 -0.47 7.35
C ASP A 157 -13.69 -0.72 8.86
N LYS A 158 -14.13 0.30 9.60
CA LYS A 158 -14.22 0.26 11.07
C LYS A 158 -15.18 -0.80 11.57
N GLU A 159 -16.29 -1.03 10.88
CA GLU A 159 -17.31 -1.99 11.29
C GLU A 159 -16.81 -3.42 11.05
N VAL A 160 -16.19 -3.68 9.91
CA VAL A 160 -15.59 -5.00 9.61
C VAL A 160 -14.47 -5.31 10.61
N PHE A 161 -13.57 -4.36 10.86
CA PHE A 161 -12.49 -4.55 11.83
C PHE A 161 -13.05 -4.81 13.24
N GLN A 162 -14.06 -4.05 13.65
CA GLN A 162 -14.74 -4.25 14.93
C GLN A 162 -15.38 -5.63 15.03
N GLN A 163 -16.05 -6.12 13.99
CA GLN A 163 -16.63 -7.47 13.96
C GLN A 163 -15.56 -8.55 14.11
N ILE A 164 -14.41 -8.40 13.43
CA ILE A 164 -13.27 -9.30 13.57
C ILE A 164 -12.78 -9.33 15.02
N VAL A 165 -12.49 -8.18 15.62
CA VAL A 165 -11.96 -8.11 16.99
C VAL A 165 -12.97 -8.64 18.01
N GLN A 166 -14.25 -8.27 17.90
CA GLN A 166 -15.29 -8.71 18.82
C GLN A 166 -15.52 -10.21 18.76
N ALA A 167 -15.62 -10.78 17.56
CA ALA A 167 -15.78 -12.21 17.39
C ALA A 167 -14.51 -12.94 17.88
N PHE A 168 -13.32 -12.44 17.55
CA PHE A 168 -12.06 -13.09 17.90
C PHE A 168 -11.78 -13.05 19.40
N PHE A 169 -12.14 -11.99 20.12
CA PHE A 169 -11.95 -11.88 21.56
C PHE A 169 -13.16 -12.28 22.41
N SER A 170 -14.23 -12.81 21.79
CA SER A 170 -15.43 -13.22 22.52
C SER A 170 -15.09 -14.22 23.64
N TYR A 171 -15.51 -13.88 24.87
CA TYR A 171 -15.39 -14.69 26.08
C TYR A 171 -16.47 -14.28 27.09
N ASP A 172 -16.65 -15.05 28.17
CA ASP A 172 -17.75 -14.87 29.12
C ASP A 172 -17.68 -13.60 30.00
N ARG A 173 -16.56 -12.86 29.94
CA ARG A 173 -16.28 -11.64 30.73
C ARG A 173 -16.32 -11.84 32.24
N LYS A 174 -16.32 -13.07 32.72
CA LYS A 174 -16.30 -13.36 34.15
C LYS A 174 -14.88 -13.16 34.70
N PRO A 175 -14.73 -12.68 35.94
CA PRO A 175 -13.43 -12.65 36.61
C PRO A 175 -12.79 -14.04 36.63
N CYS A 176 -11.46 -14.08 36.66
CA CYS A 176 -10.75 -15.34 36.84
C CYS A 176 -11.23 -16.06 38.11
N GLU A 177 -11.62 -17.33 38.00
CA GLU A 177 -12.08 -18.12 39.16
C GLU A 177 -10.90 -18.69 39.98
N ASN A 178 -9.67 -18.60 39.45
CA ASN A 178 -8.48 -19.13 40.08
C ASN A 178 -7.96 -18.21 41.20
N ARG A 179 -8.53 -18.37 42.41
CA ARG A 179 -8.17 -17.59 43.61
C ARG A 179 -6.72 -17.80 44.08
N ASP A 180 -6.07 -18.88 43.68
CA ASP A 180 -4.66 -19.14 43.97
C ASP A 180 -3.71 -18.32 43.07
N CYS A 181 -4.25 -17.63 42.07
CA CYS A 181 -3.49 -16.68 41.27
C CYS A 181 -3.29 -15.37 42.04
N ARG A 182 -2.03 -15.02 42.34
CA ARG A 182 -1.67 -13.71 42.92
C ARG A 182 -2.12 -12.48 42.10
N PHE A 183 -2.50 -12.69 40.83
CA PHE A 183 -2.99 -11.67 39.92
C PHE A 183 -4.49 -11.82 39.61
N CYS A 184 -5.24 -12.63 40.36
CA CYS A 184 -6.66 -12.91 40.10
C CYS A 184 -7.52 -11.63 40.01
N GLU A 185 -7.24 -10.65 40.87
CA GLU A 185 -7.97 -9.36 40.92
C GLU A 185 -7.42 -8.30 39.97
N ASN A 186 -6.15 -8.43 39.53
CA ASN A 186 -5.46 -7.50 38.63
C ASN A 186 -4.84 -8.29 37.48
N CYS A 187 -5.68 -9.02 36.75
CA CYS A 187 -5.24 -9.92 35.70
C CYS A 187 -4.94 -9.12 34.43
N ALA A 188 -3.66 -8.89 34.14
CA ALA A 188 -3.23 -8.14 32.96
C ALA A 188 -3.80 -8.72 31.63
N PHE A 189 -3.97 -10.04 31.52
CA PHE A 189 -4.63 -10.65 30.36
C PHE A 189 -6.07 -10.17 30.19
N GLN A 190 -6.83 -10.14 31.29
CA GLN A 190 -8.21 -9.68 31.29
C GLN A 190 -8.30 -8.17 31.04
N GLU A 191 -7.39 -7.38 31.61
CA GLU A 191 -7.28 -5.94 31.35
C GLU A 191 -6.97 -5.64 29.88
N ASN A 192 -6.00 -6.34 29.29
CA ASN A 192 -5.68 -6.21 27.86
C ASN A 192 -6.86 -6.59 26.97
N LEU A 193 -7.52 -7.73 27.24
CA LEU A 193 -8.71 -8.15 26.50
C LEU A 193 -9.84 -7.11 26.59
N ASN A 194 -10.13 -6.62 27.79
CA ASN A 194 -11.18 -5.63 28.00
C ASN A 194 -10.86 -4.30 27.33
N PHE A 195 -9.59 -3.88 27.36
CA PHE A 195 -9.13 -2.69 26.67
C PHE A 195 -9.26 -2.85 25.15
N LEU A 196 -8.80 -3.96 24.57
CA LEU A 196 -8.91 -4.23 23.14
C LEU A 196 -10.35 -4.43 22.68
N LEU A 197 -11.26 -4.81 23.58
CA LEU A 197 -12.71 -4.83 23.36
C LEU A 197 -13.39 -3.47 23.59
N SER A 198 -12.66 -2.44 24.02
CA SER A 198 -13.17 -1.07 24.15
C SER A 198 -13.08 -0.33 22.81
N LYS A 199 -13.93 0.68 22.61
CA LYS A 199 -13.89 1.53 21.41
C LYS A 199 -12.50 2.15 21.18
N ARG A 200 -11.80 2.54 22.25
CA ARG A 200 -10.47 3.14 22.16
C ARG A 200 -9.42 2.11 21.74
N GLY A 201 -9.38 0.97 22.43
CA GLY A 201 -8.40 -0.08 22.09
C GLY A 201 -8.57 -0.63 20.69
N MET A 202 -9.82 -0.86 20.25
CA MET A 202 -10.08 -1.27 18.86
C MET A 202 -9.58 -0.24 17.86
N GLU A 203 -9.88 1.05 18.06
CA GLU A 203 -9.46 2.10 17.14
C GLU A 203 -7.93 2.26 17.11
N SER A 204 -7.24 2.16 18.25
CA SER A 204 -5.78 2.21 18.29
C SER A 204 -5.15 1.06 17.49
N VAL A 205 -5.64 -0.17 17.63
CA VAL A 205 -5.12 -1.31 16.86
C VAL A 205 -5.47 -1.19 15.38
N ARG A 206 -6.68 -0.74 15.07
CA ARG A 206 -7.11 -0.47 13.69
C ARG A 206 -6.17 0.54 13.04
N ILE A 207 -5.87 1.65 13.69
CA ILE A 207 -4.96 2.69 13.18
C ILE A 207 -3.56 2.15 12.98
N MET A 208 -3.04 1.31 13.88
CA MET A 208 -1.74 0.66 13.67
C MET A 208 -1.75 -0.21 12.40
N CYS A 209 -2.77 -1.04 12.21
CA CYS A 209 -2.88 -1.90 11.03
C CYS A 209 -3.08 -1.10 9.74
N ASP A 210 -3.91 -0.06 9.79
CA ASP A 210 -4.15 0.84 8.66
C ASP A 210 -2.89 1.63 8.28
N ALA A 211 -2.09 2.07 9.25
CA ALA A 211 -0.80 2.71 9.00
C ALA A 211 0.19 1.76 8.29
N ILE A 212 0.21 0.47 8.64
CA ILE A 212 1.02 -0.54 7.93
C ILE A 212 0.58 -0.61 6.45
N TYR A 213 -0.73 -0.68 6.19
CA TYR A 213 -1.28 -0.67 4.84
C TYR A 213 -0.94 0.61 4.06
N LEU A 214 -1.12 1.79 4.66
CA LEU A 214 -0.81 3.07 4.04
C LEU A 214 0.67 3.19 3.66
N THR A 215 1.57 2.66 4.49
CA THR A 215 3.01 2.66 4.21
C THR A 215 3.45 1.65 3.14
N GLY A 216 2.50 0.87 2.61
CA GLY A 216 2.70 -0.04 1.48
C GLY A 216 2.90 -1.50 1.86
N GLU A 217 2.71 -1.85 3.14
CA GLU A 217 2.86 -3.20 3.64
C GLU A 217 1.49 -3.88 3.81
N HIS A 218 1.41 -5.17 3.47
CA HIS A 218 0.18 -5.95 3.61
C HIS A 218 0.13 -6.66 4.97
N VAL A 219 -1.04 -6.65 5.61
CA VAL A 219 -1.33 -7.45 6.81
C VAL A 219 -2.35 -8.51 6.43
N THR A 220 -1.88 -9.76 6.35
CA THR A 220 -2.76 -10.90 6.10
C THR A 220 -3.74 -11.09 7.26
N PHE A 221 -4.87 -11.75 6.99
CA PHE A 221 -5.86 -12.04 8.03
C PHE A 221 -5.25 -12.82 9.20
N ARG A 222 -4.37 -13.77 8.88
CA ARG A 222 -3.60 -14.54 9.86
C ARG A 222 -2.70 -13.67 10.73
N GLU A 223 -1.92 -12.77 10.14
CA GLU A 223 -1.04 -11.86 10.89
C GLU A 223 -1.83 -10.91 11.79
N LEU A 224 -3.01 -10.46 11.35
CA LEU A 224 -3.91 -9.68 12.21
C LEU A 224 -4.32 -10.47 13.47
N LEU A 225 -4.73 -11.74 13.32
CA LEU A 225 -5.10 -12.58 14.47
C LEU A 225 -3.89 -12.85 15.38
N SER A 226 -2.71 -13.08 14.80
CA SER A 226 -1.46 -13.23 15.55
C SER A 226 -1.10 -11.98 16.35
N LEU A 227 -1.22 -10.80 15.75
CA LEU A 227 -1.01 -9.53 16.43
C LEU A 227 -1.99 -9.34 17.59
N LEU A 228 -3.28 -9.55 17.34
CA LEU A 228 -4.34 -9.42 18.35
C LEU A 228 -4.08 -10.35 19.54
N ALA A 229 -3.75 -11.62 19.28
CA ALA A 229 -3.40 -12.57 20.32
C ALA A 229 -2.14 -12.16 21.09
N TYR A 230 -1.12 -11.65 20.39
CA TYR A 230 0.11 -11.19 21.01
C TYR A 230 -0.12 -9.98 21.92
N MET A 231 -0.92 -9.00 21.53
CA MET A 231 -1.24 -7.83 22.36
C MET A 231 -1.95 -8.17 23.67
N VAL A 232 -2.65 -9.32 23.72
CA VAL A 232 -3.23 -9.84 24.96
C VAL A 232 -2.18 -10.59 25.77
N THR A 233 -1.49 -11.54 25.13
CA THR A 233 -0.75 -12.58 25.83
C THR A 233 0.73 -12.27 26.02
N PHE A 234 1.33 -11.51 25.10
CA PHE A 234 2.77 -11.34 24.93
C PHE A 234 3.52 -12.67 24.82
N GLY A 235 2.85 -13.70 24.27
CA GLY A 235 3.41 -15.05 24.12
C GLY A 235 3.40 -15.91 25.39
N ASP A 236 3.00 -15.36 26.54
CA ASP A 236 3.01 -16.07 27.81
C ASP A 236 1.64 -16.69 28.14
N ASN A 237 1.65 -17.91 28.70
CA ASN A 237 0.49 -18.50 29.36
C ASN A 237 0.36 -18.09 30.83
N CYS A 238 -0.75 -18.49 31.46
CA CYS A 238 -1.03 -18.18 32.86
C CYS A 238 0.00 -18.77 33.84
N ARG A 239 0.68 -19.87 33.48
CA ARG A 239 1.71 -20.49 34.33
C ARG A 239 3.01 -19.71 34.25
N GLU A 240 3.52 -19.45 33.04
CA GLU A 240 4.74 -18.68 32.80
C GLU A 240 4.68 -17.31 33.49
N ARG A 241 3.53 -16.64 33.41
CA ARG A 241 3.34 -15.34 34.05
C ARG A 241 3.34 -15.37 35.58
N LYS A 242 2.90 -16.48 36.19
CA LYS A 242 2.97 -16.67 37.64
C LYS A 242 4.42 -16.85 38.10
N GLU A 243 5.29 -17.40 37.26
CA GLU A 243 6.69 -17.69 37.59
C GLU A 243 7.60 -16.45 37.52
N ARG A 244 7.25 -15.40 36.77
CA ARG A 244 8.03 -14.14 36.69
C ARG A 244 8.04 -13.39 38.03
N LYS A 245 9.20 -12.96 38.55
CA LYS A 245 9.30 -12.32 39.89
C LYS A 245 8.83 -10.85 39.94
N GLU A 246 8.88 -10.15 38.81
CA GLU A 246 8.56 -8.71 38.73
C GLU A 246 7.18 -8.47 38.08
N LYS A 247 6.51 -7.39 38.51
CA LYS A 247 5.38 -6.82 37.77
C LYS A 247 5.93 -6.04 36.57
N GLU A 248 6.36 -6.74 35.52
CA GLU A 248 6.62 -6.09 34.23
C GLU A 248 5.32 -5.45 33.72
N ASN A 249 5.42 -4.28 33.08
CA ASN A 249 4.29 -3.58 32.47
C ASN A 249 3.88 -4.30 31.18
N PHE A 250 3.06 -5.34 31.31
CA PHE A 250 2.54 -6.09 30.19
C PHE A 250 1.17 -5.59 29.71
N PHE A 251 1.04 -4.28 29.64
CA PHE A 251 -0.12 -3.65 29.05
C PHE A 251 0.08 -3.50 27.56
N VAL A 252 -1.01 -3.31 26.83
CA VAL A 252 -1.02 -3.19 25.36
C VAL A 252 0.02 -2.19 24.80
N ASP A 253 0.41 -1.16 25.56
CA ASP A 253 1.42 -0.18 25.16
C ASP A 253 2.84 -0.74 25.06
N ALA A 254 3.11 -1.88 25.70
CA ALA A 254 4.37 -2.59 25.58
C ALA A 254 4.56 -3.32 24.23
N VAL A 255 3.55 -3.32 23.34
CA VAL A 255 3.66 -3.89 22.00
C VAL A 255 4.78 -3.24 21.17
N PHE A 256 5.11 -1.98 21.46
CA PHE A 256 6.17 -1.23 20.80
C PHE A 256 7.58 -1.54 21.32
N ASN A 257 7.73 -2.22 22.46
CA ASN A 257 9.02 -2.53 23.08
C ASN A 257 9.73 -3.76 22.51
N GLN A 258 9.25 -4.32 21.40
CA GLN A 258 9.69 -5.63 20.92
C GLN A 258 10.92 -5.48 20.03
N GLU A 259 12.10 -5.52 20.64
CA GLU A 259 13.38 -5.59 19.93
C GLU A 259 13.69 -7.04 19.50
N ASN A 260 14.13 -7.24 18.25
CA ASN A 260 14.54 -8.54 17.69
C ASN A 260 13.44 -9.59 17.49
N HIS A 261 12.21 -9.19 17.15
CA HIS A 261 11.17 -10.13 16.76
C HIS A 261 11.32 -10.58 15.28
N LEU A 262 11.02 -11.85 14.97
CA LEU A 262 11.03 -12.37 13.58
C LEU A 262 9.72 -12.08 12.82
N ASP A 263 8.72 -11.55 13.51
CA ASP A 263 7.40 -11.26 12.94
C ASP A 263 7.39 -9.91 12.23
N LYS A 264 6.98 -9.92 10.96
CA LYS A 264 6.99 -8.75 10.09
C LYS A 264 6.08 -7.63 10.60
N VAL A 265 4.88 -7.98 11.11
CA VAL A 265 3.90 -7.00 11.57
C VAL A 265 4.36 -6.34 12.87
N LEU A 266 4.88 -7.12 13.82
CA LEU A 266 5.45 -6.56 15.06
C LEU A 266 6.67 -5.68 14.79
N LEU A 267 7.53 -6.06 13.85
CA LEU A 267 8.65 -5.21 13.40
C LEU A 267 8.16 -3.88 12.82
N ASN A 268 7.09 -3.91 12.00
CA ASN A 268 6.49 -2.69 11.47
C ASN A 268 5.90 -1.83 12.60
N ILE A 269 5.19 -2.42 13.57
CA ILE A 269 4.66 -1.70 14.73
C ILE A 269 5.79 -1.02 15.52
N CYS A 270 6.89 -1.73 15.80
CA CYS A 270 8.03 -1.16 16.52
C CYS A 270 8.68 0.01 15.77
N ARG A 271 8.71 -0.02 14.43
CA ARG A 271 9.20 1.11 13.61
C ARG A 271 8.32 2.35 13.68
N MET A 272 7.04 2.19 14.01
CA MET A 272 6.08 3.28 14.13
C MET A 272 5.91 3.76 15.59
N ASP A 273 6.76 3.29 16.51
CA ASP A 273 6.63 3.51 17.94
C ASP A 273 6.51 5.01 18.31
N PRO A 274 5.38 5.44 18.91
CA PRO A 274 5.16 6.82 19.34
C PRO A 274 6.27 7.42 20.20
N ALA A 275 7.05 6.58 20.91
CA ALA A 275 8.20 7.01 21.70
C ALA A 275 9.22 7.85 20.90
N PHE A 276 9.37 7.59 19.60
CA PHE A 276 10.32 8.26 18.72
C PHE A 276 9.71 9.41 17.91
N LYS A 277 8.42 9.73 18.11
CA LYS A 277 7.80 10.86 17.44
C LYS A 277 8.33 12.17 18.05
N ASN A 278 8.89 13.01 17.19
CA ASN A 278 9.28 14.38 17.55
C ASN A 278 8.02 15.24 17.63
N SER A 279 7.62 15.65 18.84
CA SER A 279 6.45 16.50 19.03
C SER A 279 6.87 17.89 19.53
N LYS A 280 6.27 18.96 18.99
CA LYS A 280 6.50 20.33 19.52
C LYS A 280 6.10 20.47 20.99
N SER A 281 5.26 19.55 21.49
CA SER A 281 4.85 19.43 22.89
C SER A 281 5.83 18.67 23.79
N ASP A 282 6.99 18.25 23.29
CA ASP A 282 8.05 17.57 24.09
C ASP A 282 8.76 18.51 25.10
N ILE A 283 8.16 19.67 25.39
CA ILE A 283 8.61 20.66 26.39
C ILE A 283 8.27 20.21 27.82
N LEU A 284 7.54 19.10 28.00
CA LEU A 284 7.25 18.53 29.31
C LEU A 284 8.53 17.96 29.96
N GLU A 285 8.80 18.38 31.20
CA GLU A 285 9.86 17.80 32.02
C GLU A 285 9.43 16.41 32.50
N TYR A 286 10.12 15.37 32.03
CA TYR A 286 9.99 14.00 32.54
C TYR A 286 11.18 13.67 33.45
N HIS A 287 10.99 12.79 34.44
CA HIS A 287 12.07 12.41 35.34
C HIS A 287 13.10 11.47 34.69
N SER A 288 12.70 10.74 33.63
CA SER A 288 13.61 9.93 32.82
C SER A 288 13.18 9.80 31.35
N VAL A 289 14.10 9.33 30.51
CA VAL A 289 13.82 9.03 29.09
C VAL A 289 12.79 7.90 28.98
N GLU A 290 12.89 6.87 29.81
CA GLU A 290 11.97 5.73 29.82
C GLU A 290 10.55 6.15 30.21
N GLU A 291 10.42 7.07 31.18
CA GLU A 291 9.12 7.64 31.55
C GLU A 291 8.50 8.40 30.38
N CYS A 292 9.27 9.27 29.71
CA CYS A 292 8.83 9.98 28.52
C CYS A 292 8.35 9.02 27.42
N ARG A 293 9.12 7.97 27.10
CA ARG A 293 8.75 6.97 26.10
C ARG A 293 7.44 6.26 26.46
N ARG A 294 7.28 5.86 27.71
CA ARG A 294 6.05 5.21 28.21
C ARG A 294 4.84 6.13 28.10
N GLU A 295 4.96 7.38 28.52
CA GLU A 295 3.84 8.33 28.46
C GLU A 295 3.46 8.68 27.01
N LYS A 296 4.42 8.78 26.09
CA LYS A 296 4.13 8.93 24.65
C LYS A 296 3.32 7.76 24.08
N ARG A 297 3.69 6.52 24.41
CA ARG A 297 2.93 5.32 23.98
C ARG A 297 1.55 5.24 24.63
N LYS A 298 1.44 5.57 25.92
CA LYS A 298 0.14 5.68 26.58
C LYS A 298 -0.73 6.74 25.93
N LYS A 299 -0.17 7.90 25.54
CA LYS A 299 -0.92 8.95 24.83
C LYS A 299 -1.54 8.41 23.53
N PHE A 300 -0.86 7.53 22.82
CA PHE A 300 -1.42 6.86 21.63
C PHE A 300 -2.63 5.96 21.94
N PHE A 301 -2.55 5.13 22.99
CA PHE A 301 -3.64 4.21 23.34
C PHE A 301 -4.79 4.85 24.13
N TYR A 302 -4.51 5.85 24.94
CA TYR A 302 -5.45 6.40 25.93
C TYR A 302 -5.82 7.87 25.69
N GLY A 303 -5.12 8.58 24.78
CA GLY A 303 -5.41 9.97 24.39
C GLY A 303 -6.63 10.11 23.48
N GLN A 304 -7.01 11.37 23.19
CA GLN A 304 -8.24 11.68 22.43
C GLN A 304 -8.03 12.34 21.06
N GLU A 305 -6.80 12.70 20.68
CA GLU A 305 -6.53 13.52 19.48
C GLU A 305 -5.65 12.79 18.46
N ASN A 306 -6.11 12.79 17.20
CA ASN A 306 -5.51 12.25 15.97
C ASN A 306 -4.37 11.21 16.15
N PRO A 307 -4.70 9.91 16.35
CA PRO A 307 -3.68 8.92 16.67
C PRO A 307 -2.64 8.68 15.56
N TYR A 308 -2.96 8.99 14.28
CA TYR A 308 -1.99 8.92 13.19
C TYR A 308 -0.81 9.89 13.39
N GLU A 309 -1.05 11.06 13.97
CA GLU A 309 0.00 12.05 14.25
C GLU A 309 0.97 11.57 15.33
N LEU A 310 0.52 10.69 16.21
CA LEU A 310 1.32 10.18 17.32
C LEU A 310 2.29 9.07 16.90
N LEU A 311 2.01 8.37 15.80
CA LEU A 311 2.92 7.34 15.26
C LEU A 311 4.20 7.98 14.72
N ALA A 312 5.34 7.32 14.95
CA ALA A 312 6.67 7.75 14.48
C ALA A 312 6.87 7.44 12.99
N VAL A 313 5.98 7.97 12.15
CA VAL A 313 5.97 7.82 10.71
C VAL A 313 5.89 9.20 10.08
N ASP A 314 6.88 9.54 9.25
CA ASP A 314 6.98 10.87 8.64
C ASP A 314 5.87 11.09 7.62
N TYR A 315 5.16 12.21 7.71
CA TYR A 315 4.10 12.60 6.78
C TYR A 315 2.93 11.60 6.63
N LEU A 316 2.74 10.67 7.58
CA LEU A 316 1.66 9.67 7.51
C LEU A 316 0.28 10.34 7.52
N THR A 317 0.07 11.30 8.42
CA THR A 317 -1.18 12.05 8.51
C THR A 317 -1.45 12.82 7.22
N GLU A 318 -0.43 13.50 6.68
CA GLU A 318 -0.52 14.21 5.40
C GLU A 318 -0.87 13.26 4.24
N PHE A 319 -0.28 12.07 4.22
CA PHE A 319 -0.60 11.07 3.21
C PHE A 319 -2.04 10.57 3.33
N GLN A 320 -2.47 10.24 4.55
CA GLN A 320 -3.83 9.79 4.84
C GLN A 320 -4.88 10.87 4.48
N ASN A 321 -4.57 12.15 4.72
CA ASN A 321 -5.41 13.28 4.31
C ASN A 321 -5.57 13.34 2.79
N VAL A 322 -4.48 13.15 2.03
CA VAL A 322 -4.51 13.18 0.56
C VAL A 322 -5.28 11.98 -0.01
N ILE A 323 -5.09 10.78 0.55
CA ILE A 323 -5.86 9.60 0.15
C ILE A 323 -7.35 9.82 0.40
N SER A 324 -7.72 10.32 1.58
CA SER A 324 -9.11 10.62 1.93
C SER A 324 -9.70 11.70 1.03
N PHE A 325 -8.92 12.74 0.69
CA PHE A 325 -9.34 13.76 -0.27
C PHE A 325 -9.71 13.16 -1.63
N PHE A 326 -8.89 12.23 -2.16
CA PHE A 326 -9.18 11.61 -3.46
C PHE A 326 -10.31 10.56 -3.43
N GLN A 327 -10.71 10.10 -2.25
CA GLN A 327 -11.93 9.30 -2.10
C GLN A 327 -13.19 10.16 -2.29
N GLU A 328 -13.17 11.42 -1.85
CA GLU A 328 -14.29 12.36 -1.98
C GLU A 328 -14.24 13.13 -3.31
N THR A 329 -13.05 13.54 -3.73
CA THR A 329 -12.79 14.35 -4.93
C THR A 329 -11.87 13.58 -5.87
N PRO A 330 -12.40 12.82 -6.85
CA PRO A 330 -11.63 11.86 -7.63
C PRO A 330 -10.46 12.43 -8.44
N PHE A 331 -10.52 13.71 -8.80
CA PHE A 331 -9.43 14.39 -9.50
C PHE A 331 -9.44 15.89 -9.25
N ILE A 332 -8.28 16.52 -9.45
CA ILE A 332 -8.07 17.97 -9.39
C ILE A 332 -6.97 18.36 -10.37
N ASP A 333 -7.15 19.48 -11.06
CA ASP A 333 -6.10 20.05 -11.93
C ASP A 333 -4.95 20.60 -11.07
N SER A 334 -3.71 20.32 -11.47
CA SER A 334 -2.51 20.90 -10.87
C SER A 334 -2.57 22.43 -10.76
N ALA A 335 -3.24 23.12 -11.69
CA ALA A 335 -3.43 24.58 -11.65
C ALA A 335 -4.30 25.05 -10.47
N GLU A 336 -5.25 24.24 -10.03
CA GLU A 336 -6.20 24.57 -8.96
C GLU A 336 -5.62 24.31 -7.56
N ILE A 337 -4.49 23.60 -7.48
CA ILE A 337 -3.81 23.31 -6.22
C ILE A 337 -3.11 24.57 -5.70
N GLN A 338 -3.74 25.25 -4.74
CA GLN A 338 -3.25 26.52 -4.18
C GLN A 338 -2.72 26.43 -2.74
N SER A 339 -3.04 25.38 -1.99
CA SER A 339 -2.61 25.22 -0.59
C SER A 339 -2.63 23.75 -0.15
N LYS A 340 -2.21 23.48 1.10
CA LYS A 340 -2.19 22.15 1.75
C LYS A 340 -1.12 21.17 1.24
N GLU A 341 -1.30 19.88 1.54
CA GLU A 341 -0.34 18.80 1.27
C GLU A 341 -0.04 18.66 -0.23
N LEU A 342 -1.07 18.73 -1.08
CA LEU A 342 -0.91 18.65 -2.54
C LEU A 342 -0.01 19.76 -3.10
N TYR A 343 -0.10 20.98 -2.54
CA TYR A 343 0.77 22.09 -2.95
C TYR A 343 2.23 21.83 -2.56
N ARG A 344 2.48 21.26 -1.37
CA ARG A 344 3.83 20.85 -0.94
C ARG A 344 4.40 19.78 -1.88
N LEU A 345 3.61 18.78 -2.26
CA LEU A 345 4.03 17.76 -3.23
C LEU A 345 4.36 18.35 -4.59
N LYS A 346 3.54 19.28 -5.09
CA LYS A 346 3.79 20.01 -6.35
C LYS A 346 5.13 20.76 -6.28
N ARG A 347 5.43 21.43 -5.17
CA ARG A 347 6.74 22.09 -4.97
C ARG A 347 7.89 21.08 -4.89
N GLY A 348 7.71 19.96 -4.19
CA GLY A 348 8.68 18.87 -4.11
C GLY A 348 9.04 18.30 -5.49
N LEU A 349 8.04 17.98 -6.31
CA LEU A 349 8.21 17.58 -7.72
C LEU A 349 8.98 18.65 -8.52
N GLY A 350 8.61 19.92 -8.34
CA GLY A 350 9.27 21.05 -8.98
C GLY A 350 10.73 21.21 -8.57
N ARG A 351 11.11 20.87 -7.34
CA ARG A 351 12.52 20.97 -6.88
C ARG A 351 13.38 19.83 -7.42
N LEU A 352 12.86 18.61 -7.45
CA LEU A 352 13.60 17.43 -7.94
C LEU A 352 13.87 17.51 -9.45
N THR A 353 12.98 18.14 -10.21
CA THR A 353 13.18 18.40 -11.65
C THR A 353 14.10 19.59 -11.94
N ARG A 354 14.44 20.42 -10.94
CA ARG A 354 15.33 21.58 -11.07
C ARG A 354 16.72 21.26 -10.55
N ARG A 355 17.37 20.22 -11.08
CA ARG A 355 18.79 19.96 -10.76
C ARG A 355 19.65 21.18 -11.15
N GLY A 356 19.92 22.05 -10.17
CA GLY A 356 21.09 22.90 -10.13
C GLY A 356 21.05 24.31 -10.73
N GLN A 357 19.91 24.95 -11.05
CA GLN A 357 19.91 26.41 -11.33
C GLN A 357 18.51 27.06 -11.36
N SER A 358 18.46 28.34 -11.04
CA SER A 358 17.32 29.16 -10.58
C SER A 358 16.33 29.64 -11.65
N ASP A 359 16.27 29.04 -12.84
CA ASP A 359 15.37 29.53 -13.89
C ASP A 359 14.16 28.61 -14.08
N LEU A 360 12.99 29.25 -14.14
CA LEU A 360 11.63 28.76 -13.88
C LEU A 360 11.13 27.57 -14.74
N ALA A 361 11.92 27.01 -15.65
CA ALA A 361 11.51 25.94 -16.55
C ALA A 361 11.85 24.54 -16.00
N MET A 362 10.88 23.62 -16.08
CA MET A 362 11.09 22.21 -15.73
C MET A 362 12.02 21.56 -16.75
N LYS A 363 13.18 21.06 -16.28
CA LYS A 363 14.21 20.44 -17.12
C LYS A 363 14.23 18.92 -16.93
N VAL A 364 14.40 18.17 -18.01
CA VAL A 364 14.45 16.70 -17.99
C VAL A 364 15.72 16.21 -18.63
N ALA A 365 16.49 15.41 -17.90
CA ALA A 365 17.65 14.74 -18.46
C ALA A 365 17.21 13.56 -19.33
N ASP A 366 17.60 13.55 -20.59
CA ASP A 366 17.38 12.46 -21.55
C ASP A 366 18.66 12.18 -22.33
N THR A 367 19.76 11.94 -21.61
CA THR A 367 21.09 11.69 -22.19
C THR A 367 21.12 10.32 -22.88
N PRO A 368 21.45 10.27 -24.19
CA PRO A 368 21.75 9.01 -24.86
C PRO A 368 22.92 8.28 -24.20
N VAL A 369 22.76 6.96 -23.98
CA VAL A 369 23.76 6.10 -23.31
C VAL A 369 25.16 6.19 -23.95
N MET A 370 25.22 6.46 -25.26
CA MET A 370 26.47 6.64 -26.02
C MET A 370 27.36 7.78 -25.51
N PHE A 371 26.82 8.75 -24.77
CA PHE A 371 27.58 9.87 -24.24
C PHE A 371 28.19 9.63 -22.85
N GLY A 372 27.90 8.48 -22.23
CA GLY A 372 28.41 8.15 -20.89
C GLY A 372 28.00 9.16 -19.81
N ASP A 373 28.82 9.26 -18.76
CA ASP A 373 28.56 10.14 -17.61
C ASP A 373 29.22 11.53 -17.73
N ASP A 374 29.99 11.78 -18.80
CA ASP A 374 30.72 13.05 -18.99
C ASP A 374 29.81 14.17 -19.52
N ILE A 375 28.71 13.83 -20.18
CA ILE A 375 27.80 14.75 -20.85
C ILE A 375 26.37 14.51 -20.36
N GLN A 376 25.65 15.57 -20.04
CA GLN A 376 24.23 15.51 -19.68
C GLN A 376 23.41 16.38 -20.65
N THR A 377 22.35 15.82 -21.23
CA THR A 377 21.45 16.56 -22.11
C THR A 377 20.12 16.81 -21.42
N GLU A 378 19.72 18.06 -21.26
CA GLU A 378 18.51 18.49 -20.57
C GLU A 378 17.55 19.18 -21.54
N PHE A 379 16.27 18.83 -21.47
CA PHE A 379 15.23 19.42 -22.32
C PHE A 379 14.25 20.23 -21.48
N GLU A 380 13.83 21.39 -22.00
CA GLU A 380 12.83 22.24 -21.34
C GLU A 380 11.43 21.77 -21.72
N LEU A 381 10.68 21.26 -20.73
CA LEU A 381 9.30 20.82 -20.95
C LEU A 381 8.30 21.97 -20.88
N GLY A 382 8.67 23.15 -20.36
CA GLY A 382 7.75 24.26 -20.13
C GLY A 382 6.64 23.93 -19.11
N ASN A 383 5.50 24.62 -19.20
CA ASN A 383 4.33 24.30 -18.39
C ASN A 383 3.69 23.01 -18.91
N ILE A 384 3.41 22.09 -17.99
CA ILE A 384 2.66 20.86 -18.25
C ILE A 384 1.43 20.89 -17.38
N ASP A 385 0.28 20.81 -18.02
CA ASP A 385 -0.98 20.62 -17.32
C ASP A 385 -1.06 19.15 -16.90
N MET A 386 -1.16 18.94 -15.59
CA MET A 386 -1.19 17.63 -14.98
C MET A 386 -2.45 17.50 -14.15
N ILE A 387 -3.07 16.34 -14.19
CA ILE A 387 -4.24 16.02 -13.38
C ILE A 387 -3.78 15.12 -12.24
N TRP A 388 -4.12 15.50 -11.01
CA TRP A 388 -3.92 14.65 -9.83
C TRP A 388 -5.22 13.93 -9.57
N HIS A 389 -5.17 12.63 -9.33
CA HIS A 389 -6.39 11.83 -9.28
C HIS A 389 -6.25 10.57 -8.44
N ARG A 390 -7.38 10.02 -8.01
CA ARG A 390 -7.46 8.67 -7.43
C ARG A 390 -6.86 7.65 -8.38
N TYR A 391 -6.22 6.62 -7.83
CA TYR A 391 -5.63 5.59 -8.65
C TYR A 391 -6.72 4.73 -9.33
N GLY A 392 -6.48 4.35 -10.58
CA GLY A 392 -7.46 3.61 -11.40
C GLY A 392 -8.56 4.46 -12.06
N LEU A 393 -8.49 5.80 -12.00
CA LEU A 393 -9.40 6.65 -12.78
C LEU A 393 -9.23 6.39 -14.28
N ASP A 394 -10.35 6.17 -14.97
CA ASP A 394 -10.41 6.08 -16.43
C ASP A 394 -10.75 7.46 -17.02
N PHE A 395 -9.86 7.98 -17.87
CA PHE A 395 -10.05 9.27 -18.52
C PHE A 395 -10.99 9.20 -19.74
N GLU A 396 -11.23 8.01 -20.30
CA GLU A 396 -12.19 7.82 -21.40
C GLU A 396 -13.64 7.81 -20.89
N ASN A 397 -13.84 7.41 -19.64
CA ASN A 397 -15.16 7.32 -19.02
C ASN A 397 -15.15 7.92 -17.61
N LEU A 398 -15.48 9.20 -17.49
CA LEU A 398 -15.51 9.92 -16.21
C LEU A 398 -16.80 9.73 -15.40
N ASP A 399 -17.69 8.82 -15.81
CA ASP A 399 -18.93 8.56 -15.08
C ASP A 399 -18.62 8.01 -13.67
N MET A 400 -18.96 8.80 -12.66
CA MET A 400 -18.62 8.55 -11.26
C MET A 400 -19.33 7.32 -10.69
N ASP A 401 -20.46 6.91 -11.27
CA ASP A 401 -21.23 5.73 -10.84
C ASP A 401 -20.55 4.41 -11.24
N ILE A 402 -19.70 4.44 -12.28
CA ILE A 402 -18.93 3.29 -12.77
C ILE A 402 -17.68 3.10 -11.91
N HIS A 403 -17.08 4.20 -11.45
CA HIS A 403 -15.87 4.18 -10.65
C HIS A 403 -16.15 4.07 -9.16
N LYS A 404 -16.34 2.84 -8.69
CA LYS A 404 -16.46 2.59 -7.25
C LYS A 404 -15.18 3.02 -6.52
N PRO A 405 -15.28 3.70 -5.37
CA PRO A 405 -14.12 3.97 -4.54
C PRO A 405 -13.51 2.64 -4.10
N GLU A 406 -12.33 2.33 -4.64
CA GLU A 406 -11.53 1.20 -4.15
C GLU A 406 -10.66 1.67 -2.99
N GLU A 407 -10.47 0.80 -2.01
CA GLU A 407 -9.49 1.01 -0.95
C GLU A 407 -8.09 1.01 -1.55
N GLN A 408 -7.40 2.15 -1.49
CA GLN A 408 -6.10 2.31 -2.12
C GLN A 408 -5.14 3.08 -1.22
N ASN A 409 -3.90 2.62 -1.15
CA ASN A 409 -2.78 3.28 -0.48
C ASN A 409 -1.91 4.09 -1.45
N ARG A 410 -2.53 4.62 -2.52
CA ARG A 410 -1.84 5.35 -3.58
C ARG A 410 -2.82 6.23 -4.33
N PHE A 411 -2.29 7.27 -4.95
CA PHE A 411 -2.99 8.09 -5.92
C PHE A 411 -2.09 8.27 -7.16
N SER A 412 -2.52 9.06 -8.13
CA SER A 412 -1.82 9.21 -9.40
C SER A 412 -1.73 10.68 -9.82
N ILE A 413 -0.70 10.97 -10.62
CA ILE A 413 -0.53 12.23 -11.34
C ILE A 413 -0.38 11.86 -12.80
N SER A 414 -1.22 12.41 -13.67
CA SER A 414 -1.22 12.09 -15.10
C SER A 414 -1.02 13.32 -15.96
N TYR A 415 -0.21 13.17 -17.00
CA TYR A 415 -0.23 14.04 -18.16
C TYR A 415 -1.21 13.45 -19.18
N VAL A 416 -2.32 14.15 -19.39
CA VAL A 416 -3.39 13.72 -20.30
C VAL A 416 -3.21 14.44 -21.64
N PHE A 417 -3.31 13.69 -22.74
CA PHE A 417 -3.15 14.20 -24.09
C PHE A 417 -4.09 13.45 -25.05
N GLN A 418 -4.32 14.05 -26.22
CA GLN A 418 -5.17 13.45 -27.25
C GLN A 418 -4.30 12.85 -28.35
N GLU A 419 -4.51 11.57 -28.68
CA GLU A 419 -3.83 10.86 -29.77
C GLU A 419 -4.88 10.17 -30.65
N ASN A 420 -5.01 10.62 -31.90
CA ASN A 420 -5.96 10.07 -32.89
C ASN A 420 -7.41 9.95 -32.35
N GLU A 421 -7.96 11.06 -31.85
CA GLU A 421 -9.30 11.19 -31.25
C GLU A 421 -9.51 10.52 -29.88
N ASN A 422 -8.63 9.62 -29.44
CA ASN A 422 -8.67 9.02 -28.11
C ASN A 422 -7.91 9.86 -27.07
N ILE A 423 -8.37 9.79 -25.82
CA ILE A 423 -7.71 10.41 -24.67
C ILE A 423 -6.74 9.38 -24.09
N ASP A 424 -5.45 9.70 -24.04
CA ASP A 424 -4.43 8.86 -23.43
C ASP A 424 -3.74 9.63 -22.30
N ALA A 425 -3.12 8.89 -21.38
CA ALA A 425 -2.51 9.44 -20.17
C ALA A 425 -1.17 8.76 -19.86
N ILE A 426 -0.14 9.58 -19.66
CA ILE A 426 1.09 9.12 -19.00
C ILE A 426 0.91 9.34 -17.50
N THR A 427 0.94 8.27 -16.71
CA THR A 427 0.65 8.30 -15.28
C THR A 427 1.88 8.01 -14.41
N LEU A 428 2.09 8.82 -13.38
CA LEU A 428 2.96 8.57 -12.23
C LEU A 428 2.10 8.14 -11.04
N VAL A 429 2.28 6.90 -10.59
CA VAL A 429 1.65 6.41 -9.37
C VAL A 429 2.44 6.91 -8.16
N VAL A 430 1.75 7.52 -7.20
CA VAL A 430 2.29 8.05 -5.95
C VAL A 430 1.83 7.19 -4.79
N ASP A 431 2.72 6.30 -4.34
CA ASP A 431 2.60 5.56 -3.09
C ASP A 431 3.25 6.35 -1.93
N TYR A 432 3.12 5.85 -0.69
CA TYR A 432 3.68 6.52 0.48
C TYR A 432 5.20 6.78 0.40
N LYS A 433 5.99 5.88 -0.21
CA LYS A 433 7.44 6.08 -0.34
C LYS A 433 7.76 7.27 -1.24
N LEU A 434 7.11 7.33 -2.41
CA LEU A 434 7.26 8.46 -3.32
C LEU A 434 6.70 9.75 -2.69
N PHE A 435 5.54 9.68 -2.03
CA PHE A 435 4.95 10.82 -1.31
C PHE A 435 5.92 11.40 -0.28
N ARG A 436 6.44 10.55 0.62
CA ARG A 436 7.43 10.96 1.64
C ARG A 436 8.65 11.58 1.00
N TYR A 437 9.17 11.00 -0.08
CA TYR A 437 10.31 11.55 -0.80
C TYR A 437 10.03 12.96 -1.38
N LEU A 438 8.85 13.17 -1.96
CA LEU A 438 8.42 14.48 -2.46
C LEU A 438 8.25 15.52 -1.34
N MET A 439 7.66 15.12 -0.20
CA MET A 439 7.51 15.98 0.97
C MET A 439 8.87 16.37 1.55
N MET A 440 9.80 15.41 1.66
CA MET A 440 11.16 15.68 2.10
C MET A 440 11.90 16.62 1.14
N ALA A 441 11.69 16.53 -0.17
CA ALA A 441 12.28 17.46 -1.14
C ALA A 441 11.73 18.90 -0.97
N ASP A 442 10.47 19.04 -0.58
CA ASP A 442 9.88 20.35 -0.24
C ASP A 442 10.39 20.90 1.11
N ASP A 443 10.67 20.04 2.09
CA ASP A 443 11.18 20.49 3.40
C ASP A 443 12.70 20.74 3.38
N TYR A 444 13.46 19.93 2.63
CA TYR A 444 14.92 19.94 2.60
C TYR A 444 15.43 20.09 1.16
N TYR A 445 15.94 21.28 0.84
CA TYR A 445 16.46 21.62 -0.49
C TYR A 445 17.73 20.83 -0.90
N TYR A 446 18.48 20.27 0.06
CA TYR A 446 19.72 19.55 -0.17
C TYR A 446 19.65 18.11 0.34
N LEU A 447 19.05 17.21 -0.41
CA LEU A 447 19.42 15.79 -0.32
C LEU A 447 20.80 15.67 -1.00
N SER A 448 21.80 15.07 -0.36
CA SER A 448 23.10 14.83 -0.99
C SER A 448 22.95 13.69 -2.02
N HIS A 449 22.75 14.06 -3.29
CA HIS A 449 22.42 13.13 -4.38
C HIS A 449 23.68 12.47 -4.97
N ASN A 450 24.39 11.66 -4.18
CA ASN A 450 25.48 10.84 -4.73
C ASN A 450 24.98 9.53 -5.37
N SER A 451 23.68 9.23 -5.33
CA SER A 451 23.05 8.12 -6.05
C SER A 451 21.60 8.45 -6.44
N LYS A 452 21.17 8.04 -7.65
CA LYS A 452 19.77 8.19 -8.10
C LYS A 452 18.90 7.21 -7.32
N SER A 453 18.05 7.69 -6.42
CA SER A 453 17.10 6.83 -5.71
C SER A 453 16.09 6.21 -6.69
N LEU A 454 15.40 5.14 -6.29
CA LEU A 454 14.35 4.53 -7.09
C LEU A 454 13.21 5.52 -7.37
N GLU A 455 12.89 6.36 -6.40
CA GLU A 455 11.89 7.42 -6.49
C GLU A 455 12.29 8.46 -7.55
N GLU A 456 13.55 8.90 -7.53
CA GLU A 456 14.07 9.83 -8.52
C GLU A 456 14.07 9.21 -9.93
N TYR A 457 14.41 7.92 -10.06
CA TYR A 457 14.30 7.20 -11.32
C TYR A 457 12.86 7.15 -11.84
N ARG A 458 11.87 6.88 -10.96
CA ARG A 458 10.44 6.87 -11.32
C ARG A 458 9.97 8.24 -11.84
N ILE A 459 10.33 9.31 -11.13
CA ILE A 459 10.00 10.69 -11.53
C ILE A 459 10.64 11.02 -12.88
N ASN A 460 11.94 10.74 -13.04
CA ASN A 460 12.64 11.00 -14.30
C ASN A 460 12.05 10.19 -15.47
N SER A 461 11.73 8.91 -15.26
CA SER A 461 11.11 8.07 -16.29
C SER A 461 9.73 8.59 -16.69
N PHE A 462 8.94 9.05 -15.72
CA PHE A 462 7.64 9.69 -15.99
C PHE A 462 7.81 10.93 -16.89
N TYR A 463 8.72 11.84 -16.55
CA TYR A 463 8.95 13.02 -17.36
C TYR A 463 9.59 12.73 -18.73
N GLN A 464 10.47 11.74 -18.84
CA GLN A 464 11.00 11.27 -20.13
C GLN A 464 9.90 10.72 -21.05
N LYS A 465 8.90 10.01 -20.51
CA LYS A 465 7.75 9.57 -21.31
C LYS A 465 6.95 10.76 -21.83
N ILE A 466 6.74 11.79 -20.99
CA ILE A 466 6.05 13.01 -21.42
C ILE A 466 6.85 13.74 -22.50
N LEU A 467 8.16 13.84 -22.33
CA LEU A 467 9.07 14.44 -23.32
C LEU A 467 8.92 13.81 -24.71
N LYS A 468 8.77 12.49 -24.77
CA LYS A 468 8.59 11.75 -26.03
C LYS A 468 7.23 11.99 -26.73
N LYS A 469 6.20 12.39 -25.97
CA LYS A 469 4.84 12.59 -26.49
C LYS A 469 4.49 14.05 -26.72
N LYS A 470 5.09 14.98 -25.96
CA LYS A 470 4.77 16.40 -26.05
C LYS A 470 5.35 17.03 -27.33
N ASN A 471 4.47 17.64 -28.12
CA ASN A 471 4.87 18.41 -29.31
C ASN A 471 5.77 19.58 -28.93
N GLY A 472 6.84 19.79 -29.69
CA GLY A 472 7.80 20.88 -29.47
C GLY A 472 8.74 20.69 -28.27
N ALA A 473 8.65 19.58 -27.54
CA ALA A 473 9.44 19.37 -26.32
C ALA A 473 10.96 19.26 -26.56
N TYR A 474 11.36 18.91 -27.79
CA TYR A 474 12.75 18.85 -28.24
C TYR A 474 13.22 20.14 -28.93
N GLU A 475 12.40 21.20 -28.94
CA GLU A 475 12.78 22.48 -29.57
C GLU A 475 13.93 23.18 -28.86
N ARG A 476 14.16 22.91 -27.57
CA ARG A 476 15.30 23.45 -26.82
C ARG A 476 15.98 22.38 -25.98
N MET A 477 17.28 22.28 -26.16
CA MET A 477 18.15 21.30 -25.51
C MET A 477 19.35 22.02 -24.90
N HIS A 478 19.67 21.70 -23.66
CA HIS A 478 20.88 22.15 -22.97
C HIS A 478 21.85 20.97 -22.89
N VAL A 479 23.10 21.19 -23.27
CA VAL A 479 24.18 20.20 -23.17
C VAL A 479 25.14 20.68 -22.09
N ARG A 480 25.27 19.85 -21.05
CA ARG A 480 26.10 20.09 -19.89
C ARG A 480 27.27 19.13 -19.81
N PHE A 481 28.42 19.60 -19.34
CA PHE A 481 29.60 18.76 -19.12
C PHE A 481 29.93 18.67 -17.63
N ASN A 482 30.11 17.47 -17.09
CA ASN A 482 30.35 17.28 -15.65
C ASN A 482 31.77 17.65 -15.19
N ASN A 483 32.69 17.93 -16.13
CA ASN A 483 34.12 18.22 -15.89
C ASN A 483 34.59 19.50 -16.61
N GLN A 484 33.79 20.57 -16.58
CA GLN A 484 34.06 21.84 -17.29
C GLN A 484 35.47 22.38 -17.02
N ASP A 485 35.84 22.50 -15.74
CA ASP A 485 37.08 23.15 -15.31
C ASP A 485 38.34 22.37 -15.71
N GLN A 486 38.27 21.04 -15.76
CA GLN A 486 39.42 20.19 -16.08
C GLN A 486 39.66 20.05 -17.60
N LYS A 487 38.62 20.22 -18.42
CA LYS A 487 38.67 19.96 -19.87
C LYS A 487 38.50 21.21 -20.73
N GLY A 488 38.31 22.40 -20.15
CA GLY A 488 38.07 23.64 -20.90
C GLY A 488 36.78 23.60 -21.73
N LEU A 489 35.81 22.80 -21.29
CA LEU A 489 34.53 22.61 -21.95
C LEU A 489 33.53 23.63 -21.44
N CYS A 490 32.58 24.00 -22.29
CA CYS A 490 31.56 24.97 -21.96
C CYS A 490 30.19 24.40 -22.33
N ASP A 491 29.22 24.62 -21.44
CA ASP A 491 27.84 24.26 -21.70
C ASP A 491 27.29 25.08 -22.87
N PHE A 492 26.34 24.50 -23.58
CA PHE A 492 25.65 25.20 -24.67
C PHE A 492 24.20 24.75 -24.78
N SER A 493 23.36 25.61 -25.33
CA SER A 493 21.99 25.27 -25.69
C SER A 493 21.79 25.25 -27.20
N LEU A 494 20.98 24.30 -27.65
CA LEU A 494 20.48 24.18 -29.01
C LEU A 494 19.01 24.59 -29.00
N SER A 495 18.58 25.40 -29.96
CA SER A 495 17.17 25.76 -30.14
C SER A 495 16.75 25.68 -31.60
N VAL A 496 15.60 25.09 -31.87
CA VAL A 496 14.98 25.04 -33.20
C VAL A 496 14.15 26.31 -33.40
N GLN A 497 14.35 27.00 -34.52
CA GLN A 497 13.58 28.19 -34.89
C GLN A 497 12.99 28.05 -36.28
N HIS A 498 11.71 28.35 -36.40
CA HIS A 498 11.03 28.47 -37.69
C HIS A 498 11.09 29.92 -38.16
N LEU A 499 11.88 30.18 -39.21
CA LEU A 499 12.01 31.48 -39.83
C LEU A 499 11.09 31.55 -41.03
N ASN A 500 10.17 32.52 -41.03
CA ASN A 500 9.39 32.87 -42.20
C ASN A 500 10.15 33.93 -43.01
N HIS A 501 10.79 33.50 -44.09
CA HIS A 501 11.38 34.44 -45.04
C HIS A 501 10.32 34.88 -46.04
N PHE A 502 10.07 36.19 -46.11
CA PHE A 502 9.12 36.79 -47.05
C PHE A 502 9.30 36.31 -48.51
N LEU A 503 10.54 36.02 -48.92
CA LEU A 503 10.88 35.59 -50.28
C LEU A 503 11.24 34.10 -50.42
N LYS A 504 11.51 33.38 -49.31
CA LYS A 504 12.02 31.99 -49.35
C LYS A 504 11.11 30.97 -48.67
N GLY A 505 9.95 31.40 -48.18
CA GLY A 505 9.03 30.54 -47.43
C GLY A 505 9.53 30.23 -46.02
N GLN A 506 8.95 29.21 -45.39
CA GLN A 506 9.34 28.78 -44.05
C GLN A 506 10.64 27.96 -44.11
N SER A 507 11.62 28.28 -43.27
CA SER A 507 12.83 27.48 -43.07
C SER A 507 13.00 27.14 -41.59
N THR A 508 13.52 25.96 -41.30
CA THR A 508 13.83 25.52 -39.93
C THR A 508 15.34 25.63 -39.71
N VAL A 509 15.77 26.38 -38.68
CA VAL A 509 17.18 26.61 -38.37
C VAL A 509 17.45 26.21 -36.92
N VAL A 510 18.60 25.54 -36.68
CA VAL A 510 19.08 25.24 -35.33
C VAL A 510 20.06 26.33 -34.90
N LYS A 511 19.77 27.02 -33.79
CA LYS A 511 20.65 28.00 -33.17
C LYS A 511 21.41 27.35 -32.02
N ILE A 512 22.72 27.61 -31.98
CA ILE A 512 23.60 27.19 -30.90
C ILE A 512 23.95 28.43 -30.07
N ARG A 513 23.76 28.37 -28.76
CA ARG A 513 24.11 29.43 -27.82
C ARG A 513 25.04 28.87 -26.75
N LYS A 514 26.17 29.54 -26.53
CA LYS A 514 27.08 29.26 -25.42
C LYS A 514 26.39 29.63 -24.09
N GLU A 515 26.34 28.73 -23.13
CA GLU A 515 25.83 28.97 -21.77
C GLU A 515 27.03 29.27 -20.85
N GLY A 516 26.88 30.26 -19.98
CA GLY A 516 27.98 30.90 -19.25
C GLY A 516 28.28 30.26 -17.91
#